data_AF-K9UIZ1-F1
#
_entry.id   AF-K9UIZ1-F1
#
_cell.length_a   1.000
_cell.length_b   1.000
_cell.length_c   1.000
_cell.angle_alpha   90.00
_cell.angle_beta   90.00
_cell.angle_gamma   90.00
#
_symmetry.space_group_name_H-M   'P 1'
#
loop_
_entity.id
_entity.type
_entity.pdbx_description
1 polymer ?
#
loop_
_entity_poly.entity_id
_entity_poly.type
_entity_poly.pdbx_seq_one_letter_code
_entity_poly.pdbx_strand_id
1 'polypeptide(L)'
;MNHHRTAIAIGSVMTALVVVTPAQAQPVALTQLFPALVGVKLQPAQTASLAQLSQQTLPLVRRLLSSTQVQQFDAALGQGQSVRAALFSLDLSRSQQFKLSRKLQSVKSQLNEILTPEQQQQVIQNALALPQRSIR
;
A
#
# COMPACT_ATOMS: atom_id res chain seq x y z
N MET A 1 20.84 43.31 -56.35
CA MET A 1 19.52 42.70 -56.62
C MET A 1 19.73 41.18 -56.67
N ASN A 2 19.59 40.52 -55.52
CA ASN A 2 18.39 39.77 -55.07
C ASN A 2 18.49 38.30 -55.54
N HIS A 3 19.08 37.43 -54.72
CA HIS A 3 18.41 36.53 -53.76
C HIS A 3 17.58 35.43 -54.45
N HIS A 4 17.94 34.16 -54.24
CA HIS A 4 17.15 33.24 -53.42
C HIS A 4 17.90 31.90 -53.22
N ARG A 5 18.25 31.62 -51.96
CA ARG A 5 18.70 30.31 -51.47
C ARG A 5 17.45 29.57 -51.03
N THR A 6 17.10 28.44 -51.67
CA THR A 6 16.02 27.56 -51.18
C THR A 6 16.64 26.43 -50.37
N ALA A 7 16.54 26.53 -49.05
CA ALA A 7 16.86 25.48 -48.11
C ALA A 7 15.71 24.46 -48.05
N ILE A 8 16.00 23.19 -48.31
CA ILE A 8 15.05 22.08 -48.09
C ILE A 8 15.25 21.63 -46.65
N ALA A 9 14.34 22.03 -45.76
CA ALA A 9 14.28 21.56 -44.39
C ALA A 9 13.66 20.15 -44.37
N ILE A 10 14.46 19.14 -44.09
CA ILE A 10 14.00 17.76 -43.88
C ILE A 10 13.34 17.70 -42.50
N GLY A 11 12.01 17.77 -42.48
CA GLY A 11 11.21 17.58 -41.28
C GLY A 11 11.28 16.14 -40.79
N SER A 12 12.11 15.87 -39.79
CA SER A 12 12.13 14.59 -39.10
C SER A 12 11.02 14.58 -38.05
N VAL A 13 9.91 13.89 -38.35
CA VAL A 13 8.86 13.61 -37.35
C VAL A 13 9.38 12.49 -36.45
N MET A 14 9.98 12.87 -35.32
CA MET A 14 10.31 11.93 -34.23
C MET A 14 9.01 11.53 -33.54
N THR A 15 8.39 10.43 -33.98
CA THR A 15 7.29 9.80 -33.24
C THR A 15 7.87 9.13 -31.99
N ALA A 16 7.83 9.83 -30.86
CA ALA A 16 8.21 9.24 -29.58
C ALA A 16 7.17 8.18 -29.18
N LEU A 17 7.53 6.91 -29.32
CA LEU A 17 6.81 5.80 -28.72
C LEU A 17 6.97 5.93 -27.20
N VAL A 18 5.92 6.39 -26.53
CA VAL A 18 5.81 6.32 -25.07
C VAL A 18 5.66 4.85 -24.70
N VAL A 19 6.76 4.23 -24.29
CA VAL A 19 6.73 2.91 -23.65
C VAL A 19 6.04 3.08 -22.30
N VAL A 20 4.76 2.77 -22.24
CA VAL A 20 4.04 2.65 -20.97
C VAL A 20 4.53 1.38 -20.31
N THR A 21 5.57 1.47 -19.49
CA THR A 21 5.96 0.38 -18.60
C THR A 21 4.77 0.10 -17.67
N PRO A 22 4.22 -1.13 -17.63
CA PRO A 22 3.24 -1.48 -16.62
C PRO A 22 3.93 -1.30 -15.27
N ALA A 23 3.38 -0.41 -14.43
CA ALA A 23 3.87 -0.22 -13.09
C ALA A 23 3.82 -1.58 -12.38
N GLN A 24 4.98 -2.22 -12.22
CA GLN A 24 5.10 -3.44 -11.43
C GLN A 24 4.83 -3.02 -9.99
N ALA A 25 3.62 -3.32 -9.50
CA ALA A 25 3.24 -3.09 -8.11
C ALA A 25 4.23 -3.86 -7.23
N GLN A 26 5.13 -3.12 -6.59
CA GLN A 26 6.11 -3.71 -5.68
C GLN A 26 5.36 -4.47 -4.58
N PRO A 27 5.85 -5.66 -4.19
CA PRO A 27 5.19 -6.43 -3.14
C PRO A 27 5.20 -5.59 -1.86
N VAL A 28 4.00 -5.26 -1.37
CA VAL A 28 3.83 -4.51 -0.13
C VAL A 28 4.48 -5.30 1.00
N ALA A 29 5.45 -4.70 1.68
CA ALA A 29 6.17 -5.37 2.75
C ALA A 29 5.21 -5.70 3.91
N LEU A 30 5.45 -6.82 4.57
CA LEU A 30 4.60 -7.30 5.67
C LEU A 30 4.53 -6.28 6.82
N THR A 31 5.62 -5.54 7.06
CA THR A 31 5.70 -4.44 8.02
C THR A 31 4.98 -3.16 7.56
N GLN A 32 4.77 -2.96 6.25
CA GLN A 32 3.89 -1.88 5.76
C GLN A 32 2.41 -2.26 5.98
N LEU A 33 2.07 -3.53 5.87
CA LEU A 33 0.71 -4.03 6.15
C LEU A 33 0.40 -4.01 7.63
N PHE A 34 1.35 -4.48 8.44
CA PHE A 34 1.22 -4.62 9.87
C PHE A 34 2.42 -3.93 10.54
N PRO A 35 2.42 -2.58 10.64
CA PRO A 35 3.52 -1.83 11.24
C PRO A 35 3.77 -2.20 12.71
N ALA A 36 2.77 -2.77 13.39
CA ALA A 36 2.93 -3.28 14.74
C ALA A 36 3.79 -4.55 14.84
N LEU A 37 4.11 -5.21 13.72
CA LEU A 37 5.02 -6.38 13.69
C LEU A 37 6.50 -6.00 13.64
N VAL A 38 6.84 -4.72 13.53
CA VAL A 38 8.25 -4.28 13.51
C VAL A 38 8.96 -4.77 14.78
N GLY A 39 10.10 -5.45 14.59
CA GLY A 39 10.90 -5.99 15.70
C GLY A 39 10.37 -7.28 16.32
N VAL A 40 9.22 -7.80 15.88
CA VAL A 40 8.71 -9.12 16.31
C VAL A 40 9.47 -10.20 15.55
N LYS A 41 10.16 -11.09 16.27
CA LYS A 41 10.82 -12.25 15.66
C LYS A 41 9.77 -13.27 15.24
N LEU A 42 9.57 -13.43 13.93
CA LEU A 42 8.60 -14.37 13.35
C LEU A 42 9.32 -15.65 12.92
N GLN A 43 8.68 -16.79 13.17
CA GLN A 43 9.11 -18.07 12.59
C GLN A 43 8.72 -18.15 11.10
N PRO A 44 9.41 -18.96 10.27
CA PRO A 44 9.10 -19.09 8.85
C PRO A 44 7.63 -19.41 8.55
N ALA A 45 7.03 -20.32 9.33
CA ALA A 45 5.62 -20.67 9.20
C ALA A 45 4.70 -19.48 9.50
N GLN A 46 5.04 -18.65 10.51
CA GLN A 46 4.26 -17.45 10.86
C GLN A 46 4.36 -16.39 9.76
N THR A 47 5.56 -16.18 9.20
CA THR A 47 5.77 -15.28 8.05
C THR A 47 4.92 -15.69 6.85
N ALA A 48 4.87 -17.00 6.54
CA ALA A 48 4.03 -17.52 5.46
C ALA A 48 2.53 -17.29 5.73
N SER A 49 2.05 -17.60 6.94
CA SER A 49 0.65 -17.36 7.33
C SER A 49 0.28 -15.88 7.28
N LEU A 50 1.17 -14.98 7.71
CA LEU A 50 0.95 -13.53 7.65
C LEU A 50 0.97 -12.99 6.22
N ALA A 51 1.82 -13.55 5.33
CA ALA A 51 1.80 -13.23 3.91
C ALA A 51 0.50 -13.69 3.24
N GLN A 52 -0.03 -14.85 3.63
CA GLN A 52 -1.34 -15.31 3.15
C GLN A 52 -2.46 -14.40 3.67
N LEU A 53 -2.42 -14.04 4.95
CA LEU A 53 -3.37 -13.10 5.56
C LEU A 53 -3.38 -11.75 4.83
N SER A 54 -2.21 -11.24 4.44
CA SER A 54 -2.12 -9.97 3.70
C SER A 54 -2.67 -10.07 2.28
N GLN A 55 -2.38 -11.16 1.56
CA GLN A 55 -2.93 -11.44 0.23
C GLN A 55 -4.45 -11.52 0.23
N GLN A 56 -5.06 -12.00 1.32
CA GLN A 56 -6.52 -12.03 1.48
C GLN A 56 -7.08 -10.66 1.88
N THR A 57 -6.36 -9.90 2.71
CA THR A 57 -6.84 -8.64 3.28
C THR A 57 -6.85 -7.50 2.27
N LEU A 58 -5.77 -7.31 1.50
CA LEU A 58 -5.64 -6.18 0.58
C LEU A 58 -6.75 -6.12 -0.49
N PRO A 59 -7.11 -7.21 -1.18
CA PRO A 59 -8.21 -7.20 -2.13
C PRO A 59 -9.56 -6.89 -1.48
N LEU A 60 -9.80 -7.38 -0.26
CA LEU A 60 -11.04 -7.08 0.47
C LEU A 60 -11.14 -5.61 0.83
N VAL A 61 -10.04 -4.98 1.24
CA VAL A 61 -9.98 -3.55 1.50
C VAL A 61 -10.28 -2.79 0.20
N ARG A 62 -9.61 -3.10 -0.91
CA ARG A 62 -9.83 -2.44 -2.20
C ARG A 62 -11.29 -2.51 -2.67
N ARG A 63 -11.98 -3.63 -2.45
CA ARG A 63 -13.41 -3.78 -2.80
C ARG A 63 -14.36 -2.88 -2.02
N LEU A 64 -13.95 -2.37 -0.85
CA LEU A 64 -14.74 -1.43 -0.04
C LEU A 64 -14.51 0.03 -0.44
N LEU A 65 -13.47 0.29 -1.24
CA LEU A 65 -13.10 1.63 -1.69
C LEU A 65 -13.71 1.92 -3.06
N SER A 66 -13.93 3.19 -3.37
CA SER A 66 -14.23 3.65 -4.73
C SER A 66 -12.99 3.54 -5.61
N SER A 67 -13.16 3.61 -6.94
CA SER A 67 -12.04 3.57 -7.89
C SER A 67 -10.98 4.64 -7.59
N THR A 68 -11.41 5.88 -7.31
CA THR A 68 -10.51 6.99 -6.94
C THR A 68 -9.79 6.70 -5.61
N GLN A 69 -10.49 6.18 -4.61
CA GLN A 69 -9.89 5.84 -3.31
C GLN A 69 -8.89 4.68 -3.45
N VAL A 70 -9.12 3.70 -4.34
CA VAL A 70 -8.16 2.64 -4.65
C VAL A 70 -6.89 3.23 -5.24
N GLN A 71 -6.98 4.17 -6.18
CA GLN A 71 -5.80 4.82 -6.76
C GLN A 71 -5.00 5.58 -5.70
N GLN A 72 -5.66 6.34 -4.82
CA GLN A 72 -5.01 7.04 -3.72
C GLN A 72 -4.37 6.07 -2.73
N PHE A 73 -5.05 4.97 -2.41
CA PHE A 73 -4.55 3.93 -1.54
C PHE A 73 -3.31 3.24 -2.12
N ASP A 74 -3.36 2.80 -3.37
CA ASP A 74 -2.23 2.14 -4.02
C ASP A 74 -1.04 3.10 -4.21
N ALA A 75 -1.30 4.38 -4.48
CA ALA A 75 -0.27 5.41 -4.53
C ALA A 75 0.41 5.61 -3.16
N ALA A 76 -0.37 5.67 -2.08
CA ALA A 76 0.16 5.76 -0.71
C ALA A 76 1.02 4.54 -0.35
N LEU A 77 0.59 3.33 -0.72
CA LEU A 77 1.38 2.11 -0.54
C LEU A 77 2.67 2.14 -1.37
N GLY A 78 2.61 2.61 -2.62
CA GLY A 78 3.78 2.78 -3.47
C GLY A 78 4.80 3.81 -2.93
N GLN A 79 4.33 4.79 -2.14
CA GLN A 79 5.19 5.72 -1.41
C GLN A 79 5.73 5.14 -0.08
N GLY A 80 5.43 3.88 0.21
CA GLY A 80 5.89 3.17 1.38
C GLY A 80 5.07 3.42 2.65
N GLN A 81 3.90 4.08 2.54
CA GLN A 81 3.01 4.25 3.68
C GLN A 81 2.46 2.90 4.14
N SER A 82 2.20 2.79 5.45
CA SER A 82 1.51 1.62 5.97
C SER A 82 0.06 1.57 5.49
N VAL A 83 -0.54 0.37 5.39
CA VAL A 83 -1.97 0.21 5.04
C VAL A 83 -2.87 1.02 5.95
N ARG A 84 -2.55 1.05 7.24
CA ARG A 84 -3.29 1.84 8.22
C ARG A 84 -3.23 3.34 7.87
N ALA A 85 -2.03 3.88 7.67
CA ALA A 85 -1.85 5.30 7.32
C ALA A 85 -2.53 5.65 5.98
N ALA A 86 -2.36 4.79 4.98
CA ALA A 86 -2.97 4.94 3.66
C ALA A 86 -4.51 4.89 3.71
N LEU A 87 -5.12 4.20 4.68
CA LEU A 87 -6.58 4.21 4.87
C LEU A 87 -7.06 5.44 5.64
N PHE A 88 -6.28 5.91 6.61
CA PHE A 88 -6.61 7.12 7.36
C PHE A 88 -6.48 8.41 6.54
N SER A 89 -5.71 8.40 5.46
CA SER A 89 -5.60 9.54 4.54
C SER A 89 -6.75 9.62 3.53
N LEU A 90 -7.58 8.58 3.42
CA LEU A 90 -8.74 8.57 2.52
C LEU A 90 -9.96 9.20 3.19
N ASP A 91 -10.75 9.91 2.39
CA ASP A 91 -12.07 10.37 2.80
C ASP A 91 -13.08 9.21 2.72
N LEU A 92 -13.08 8.37 3.76
CA LEU A 92 -13.96 7.20 3.87
C LEU A 92 -15.32 7.61 4.44
N SER A 93 -16.40 7.22 3.76
CA SER A 93 -17.74 7.38 4.29
C SER A 93 -17.95 6.58 5.59
N ARG A 94 -18.90 6.99 6.43
CA ARG A 94 -19.23 6.29 7.68
C ARG A 94 -19.55 4.80 7.48
N SER A 95 -20.21 4.47 6.38
CA SER A 95 -20.52 3.07 6.02
C SER A 95 -19.25 2.29 5.66
N GLN A 96 -18.34 2.88 4.89
CA GLN A 96 -17.04 2.27 4.56
C GLN A 96 -16.20 2.07 5.81
N GLN A 97 -16.10 3.08 6.68
CA GLN A 97 -15.38 2.98 7.95
C GLN A 97 -15.91 1.83 8.82
N PHE A 98 -17.24 1.69 8.93
CA PHE A 98 -17.84 0.60 9.70
C PHE A 98 -17.52 -0.79 9.11
N LYS A 99 -17.70 -0.95 7.79
CA LYS A 99 -17.39 -2.22 7.09
C LYS A 99 -15.91 -2.58 7.21
N LEU A 100 -15.03 -1.58 7.07
CA LEU A 100 -13.60 -1.74 7.15
C LEU A 100 -13.16 -2.10 8.57
N SER A 101 -13.68 -1.41 9.59
CA SER A 101 -13.43 -1.74 11.00
C SER A 101 -13.81 -3.19 11.34
N ARG A 102 -14.99 -3.65 10.89
CA ARG A 102 -15.41 -5.05 11.05
C ARG A 102 -14.45 -6.03 10.39
N LYS A 103 -13.96 -5.73 9.18
CA LYS A 103 -12.99 -6.60 8.50
C LYS A 103 -11.63 -6.59 9.17
N LEU A 104 -11.12 -5.43 9.57
CA LEU A 104 -9.86 -5.32 10.30
C LEU A 104 -9.91 -6.01 11.66
N GLN A 105 -11.07 -6.02 12.32
CA GLN A 105 -11.26 -6.78 13.56
C GLN A 105 -11.09 -8.28 13.32
N SER A 106 -11.64 -8.82 12.22
CA SER A 106 -11.47 -10.23 11.86
C SER A 106 -10.01 -10.55 11.51
N VAL A 107 -9.31 -9.64 10.80
CA VAL A 107 -7.88 -9.78 10.52
C VAL A 107 -7.06 -9.77 11.81
N LYS A 108 -7.41 -8.92 12.77
CA LYS A 108 -6.77 -8.89 14.09
C LYS A 108 -6.94 -10.21 14.83
N SER A 109 -8.13 -10.81 14.79
CA SER A 109 -8.34 -12.15 15.38
C SER A 109 -7.47 -13.21 14.73
N GLN A 110 -7.40 -13.27 13.40
CA GLN A 110 -6.53 -14.21 12.68
C GLN A 110 -5.05 -13.97 12.95
N LEU A 111 -4.65 -12.70 13.10
CA LEU A 111 -3.28 -12.35 13.46
C LEU A 111 -2.93 -12.87 14.86
N ASN A 112 -3.85 -12.82 15.82
CA ASN A 112 -3.64 -13.38 17.15
C ASN A 112 -3.51 -14.91 17.12
N GLU A 113 -4.20 -15.62 16.23
CA GLU A 113 -4.04 -17.08 16.10
C GLU A 113 -2.67 -17.49 15.53
N ILE A 114 -2.03 -16.63 14.74
CA ILE A 114 -0.71 -16.89 14.14
C ILE A 114 0.43 -16.63 15.14
N LEU A 115 0.25 -15.66 16.04
CA LEU A 115 1.30 -15.19 16.95
C LEU A 115 1.22 -15.90 18.32
N THR A 116 2.38 -16.13 18.93
CA THR A 116 2.44 -16.58 20.32
C THR A 116 1.97 -15.49 21.29
N PRO A 117 1.56 -15.83 22.52
CA PRO A 117 1.13 -14.83 23.51
C PRO A 117 2.17 -13.72 23.75
N GLU A 118 3.45 -14.06 23.79
CA GLU A 118 4.55 -13.11 23.99
C GLU A 118 4.68 -12.16 22.78
N GLN A 119 4.58 -12.70 21.57
CA GLN A 119 4.59 -11.91 20.34
C GLN A 119 3.38 -10.98 20.26
N GLN A 120 2.19 -11.44 20.65
CA GLN A 120 0.98 -10.62 20.71
C GLN A 120 1.16 -9.45 21.66
N GLN A 121 1.75 -9.68 22.84
CA GLN A 121 2.05 -8.63 23.80
C GLN A 121 3.00 -7.58 23.22
N GLN A 122 4.02 -8.00 22.47
CA GLN A 122 4.92 -7.09 21.75
C GLN A 122 4.17 -6.29 20.67
N VAL A 123 3.29 -6.94 19.90
CA VAL A 123 2.48 -6.28 18.88
C VAL A 123 1.55 -5.23 19.49
N ILE A 124 0.93 -5.52 20.63
CA ILE A 124 0.08 -4.57 21.34
C ILE A 124 0.91 -3.36 21.79
N GLN A 125 2.07 -3.58 22.39
CA GLN A 125 2.98 -2.50 22.79
C GLN A 125 3.41 -1.66 21.58
N ASN A 126 3.82 -2.30 20.48
CA ASN A 126 4.18 -1.62 19.25
C ASN A 126 2.99 -0.80 18.71
N ALA A 127 1.79 -1.37 18.68
CA ALA A 127 0.58 -0.68 18.21
C ALA A 127 0.22 0.55 19.05
N LEU A 128 0.45 0.49 20.37
CA LEU A 128 0.29 1.62 21.27
C LEU A 128 1.38 2.69 21.09
N ALA A 129 2.55 2.32 20.57
CA ALA A 129 3.66 3.24 20.27
C ALA A 129 3.55 3.90 18.88
N LEU A 130 2.72 3.36 17.98
CA LEU A 130 2.46 3.95 16.66
C LEU A 130 1.86 5.38 16.62
N PRO A 131 1.26 5.98 17.67
CA PRO A 131 0.73 7.36 17.59
C PRO A 131 1.77 8.49 17.71
N GLN A 132 3.08 8.22 17.78
CA GLN A 132 4.09 9.26 18.10
C GLN A 132 5.16 9.51 17.04
N ARG A 133 5.16 8.81 15.89
CA ARG A 133 6.28 8.85 14.94
C ARG A 133 6.00 9.51 13.60
N SER A 134 4.82 10.10 13.41
CA SER A 134 4.41 10.76 12.17
C SER A 134 4.50 12.28 12.22
N ILE A 135 5.56 12.85 12.82
CA ILE A 135 6.12 14.18 12.49
C ILE A 135 7.60 14.18 12.89
N ARG A 136 8.50 13.90 11.95
CA ARG A 136 9.89 14.40 11.93
C ARG A 136 10.41 14.36 10.51
#